data_AF-A0A418R964-F1
#
_entry.id   AF-A0A418R964-F1
#
_cell.length_a   1.000
_cell.length_b   1.000
_cell.length_c   1.000
_cell.angle_alpha   90.00
_cell.angle_beta   90.00
_cell.angle_gamma   90.00
#
_symmetry.space_group_name_H-M   'P 1'
#
loop_
_entity.id
_entity.type
_entity.pdbx_description
1 polymer ?
#
loop_
_entity_poly.entity_id
_entity_poly.type
_entity_poly.pdbx_seq_one_letter_code
_entity_poly.pdbx_strand_id
1 'polypeptide(L)'
;MDVRDLTAVEIADLLDAAWREDHGEAVSGPDQETRTSLADRLGCDEDLRAEAWAAWRDDLIADGRSVDEAEYWLDVVFVQPCSEDHPTED
;
A
#
# COMPACT_ATOMS: atom_id res chain seq x y z
N MET A 1 0.72 -14.14 8.09
CA MET A 1 2.01 -13.46 7.89
C MET A 1 1.87 -12.10 8.53
N ASP A 2 2.86 -11.67 9.31
CA ASP A 2 2.82 -10.35 9.93
C ASP A 2 3.24 -9.31 8.88
N VAL A 3 2.51 -8.20 8.76
CA VAL A 3 2.88 -7.13 7.81
C VAL A 3 4.25 -6.52 8.12
N ARG A 4 4.74 -6.74 9.35
CA ARG A 4 6.02 -6.23 9.83
C ARG A 4 7.23 -6.97 9.26
N ASP A 5 7.04 -8.20 8.81
CA ASP A 5 8.08 -9.03 8.19
C ASP A 5 8.12 -8.89 6.65
N LEU A 6 7.14 -8.19 6.06
CA LEU A 6 7.06 -8.03 4.61
C LEU A 6 8.15 -7.08 4.10
N THR A 7 8.77 -7.49 3.00
CA THR A 7 9.74 -6.67 2.26
C THR A 7 9.03 -5.66 1.37
N ALA A 8 9.73 -4.61 0.93
CA ALA A 8 9.20 -3.63 -0.01
C ALA A 8 8.59 -4.26 -1.28
N VAL A 9 9.19 -5.34 -1.78
CA VAL A 9 8.69 -6.07 -2.96
C VAL A 9 7.39 -6.81 -2.66
N GLU A 10 7.28 -7.45 -1.50
CA GLU A 10 6.03 -8.11 -1.12
C GLU A 10 4.91 -7.10 -0.85
N ILE A 11 5.24 -5.95 -0.26
CA ILE A 11 4.29 -4.86 -0.09
C ILE A 11 3.82 -4.34 -1.45
N ALA A 12 4.72 -4.17 -2.42
CA ALA A 12 4.37 -3.76 -3.78
C ALA A 12 3.37 -4.71 -4.44
N ASP A 13 3.58 -6.03 -4.30
CA ASP A 13 2.68 -7.05 -4.85
C ASP A 13 1.27 -6.98 -4.22
N LEU A 14 1.21 -6.75 -2.90
CA LEU A 14 -0.04 -6.58 -2.18
C LEU A 14 -0.77 -5.27 -2.52
N LEU A 15 -0.01 -4.18 -2.71
CA LEU A 15 -0.54 -2.89 -3.17
C LEU A 15 -1.12 -3.03 -4.58
N ASP A 16 -0.42 -3.73 -5.45
CA ASP A 16 -0.88 -4.01 -6.80
C ASP A 16 -2.20 -4.77 -6.80
N ALA A 17 -2.26 -5.90 -6.07
CA ALA A 17 -3.48 -6.69 -5.97
C ALA A 17 -4.66 -5.90 -5.37
N ALA A 18 -4.40 -5.07 -4.34
CA ALA A 18 -5.41 -4.21 -3.74
C ALA A 18 -5.90 -3.10 -4.69
N TRP A 19 -5.01 -2.50 -5.48
CA TRP A 19 -5.35 -1.49 -6.47
C TRP A 19 -6.18 -2.09 -7.60
N ARG A 20 -5.76 -3.24 -8.14
CA ARG A 20 -6.49 -3.94 -9.20
C ARG A 20 -7.88 -4.36 -8.75
N GLU A 21 -8.02 -4.86 -7.52
CA GLU A 21 -9.32 -5.19 -6.92
C GLU A 21 -10.23 -3.95 -6.81
N ASP A 22 -9.70 -2.80 -6.38
CA ASP A 22 -10.43 -1.52 -6.27
C ASP A 22 -10.93 -1.04 -7.65
N HIS A 23 -10.12 -1.29 -8.69
CA HIS A 23 -10.44 -0.98 -10.08
C HIS A 23 -11.37 -2.02 -10.75
N GLY A 24 -11.84 -3.03 -10.00
CA GLY A 24 -12.80 -4.02 -10.46
C GLY A 24 -12.19 -5.15 -11.31
N GLU A 25 -10.88 -5.34 -11.25
CA GLU A 25 -10.23 -6.48 -11.87
C GLU A 25 -10.53 -7.79 -11.12
N ALA A 26 -10.48 -8.92 -11.84
CA ALA A 26 -10.76 -10.24 -11.28
C ALA A 26 -9.55 -10.81 -10.49
N VAL A 27 -9.00 -10.01 -9.59
CA VAL A 27 -7.91 -10.38 -8.68
C VAL A 27 -8.45 -10.40 -7.26
N SER A 28 -7.94 -11.34 -6.46
CA SER A 28 -8.21 -11.35 -5.02
C SER A 28 -7.11 -10.58 -4.32
N GLY A 29 -7.47 -9.40 -3.82
CA GLY A 29 -6.59 -8.56 -3.02
C GLY A 29 -6.32 -9.16 -1.64
N PRO A 30 -5.43 -8.51 -0.86
CA PRO A 30 -5.26 -8.84 0.55
C PRO A 30 -6.56 -8.64 1.34
N ASP A 31 -6.76 -9.47 2.37
CA ASP A 31 -7.86 -9.29 3.33
C ASP A 31 -7.84 -7.90 3.96
N GLN A 32 -9.01 -7.42 4.40
CA GLN A 32 -9.18 -6.09 4.97
C GLN A 32 -8.27 -5.81 6.18
N GLU A 33 -7.97 -6.81 7.01
CA GLU A 33 -7.02 -6.70 8.13
C GLU A 33 -5.59 -6.43 7.65
N THR A 34 -5.13 -7.18 6.64
CA THR A 34 -3.83 -6.99 6.00
C THR A 34 -3.75 -5.63 5.33
N ARG A 35 -4.82 -5.22 4.63
CA ARG A 35 -4.92 -3.90 3.98
C ARG A 35 -4.79 -2.76 4.98
N THR A 36 -5.50 -2.85 6.11
CA THR A 36 -5.44 -1.85 7.20
C THR A 36 -4.05 -1.78 7.81
N SER A 37 -3.43 -2.93 8.08
CA SER A 37 -2.11 -3.00 8.69
C SER A 37 -1.00 -2.52 7.76
N LEU A 38 -1.14 -2.73 6.44
CA LEU A 38 -0.27 -2.15 5.42
C LEU A 38 -0.42 -0.63 5.36
N ALA A 39 -1.66 -0.12 5.34
CA ALA A 39 -1.92 1.30 5.28
C ALA A 39 -1.33 2.06 6.49
N ASP A 40 -1.45 1.50 7.69
CA ASP A 40 -0.85 2.04 8.92
C ASP A 40 0.68 2.05 8.86
N ARG A 41 1.28 0.91 8.47
CA ARG A 41 2.74 0.78 8.34
C ARG A 41 3.31 1.72 7.30
N LEU A 42 2.70 1.80 6.12
CA LEU A 42 3.15 2.71 5.05
C LEU A 42 2.95 4.18 5.39
N GLY A 43 1.96 4.49 6.24
CA GLY A 43 1.76 5.83 6.78
C GLY A 43 2.84 6.23 7.78
N CYS A 44 3.32 5.28 8.60
CA CYS A 44 4.34 5.54 9.62
C CYS A 44 5.79 5.37 9.12
N ASP A 45 6.02 4.53 8.10
CA ASP A 45 7.34 4.25 7.51
C ASP A 45 7.41 4.81 6.07
N GLU A 46 7.71 6.09 5.93
CA GLU A 46 7.79 6.77 4.63
C GLU A 46 8.90 6.21 3.73
N ASP A 47 10.04 5.81 4.31
CA ASP A 47 11.14 5.16 3.58
C ASP A 47 10.67 3.84 2.96
N LEU A 48 9.98 3.01 3.75
CA LEU A 48 9.44 1.74 3.27
C LEU A 48 8.37 1.94 2.20
N ARG A 49 7.53 2.98 2.35
CA ARG A 49 6.57 3.41 1.32
C ARG A 49 7.26 3.76 0.02
N ALA A 50 8.35 4.54 0.09
CA ALA A 50 9.11 4.91 -1.11
C ALA A 50 9.76 3.69 -1.79
N GLU A 51 10.30 2.75 -1.02
CA GLU A 51 10.88 1.51 -1.55
C GLU A 51 9.82 0.61 -2.20
N ALA A 52 8.67 0.42 -1.54
CA ALA A 52 7.56 -0.37 -2.08
C ALA A 52 6.95 0.31 -3.33
N TRP A 53 6.80 1.63 -3.30
CA TRP A 53 6.34 2.41 -4.45
C TRP A 53 7.30 2.27 -5.64
N ALA A 54 8.61 2.33 -5.42
CA ALA A 54 9.58 2.16 -6.50
C ALA A 54 9.45 0.78 -7.17
N ALA A 55 9.31 -0.28 -6.39
CA ALA A 55 9.11 -1.63 -6.91
C ALA A 55 7.78 -1.76 -7.68
N TRP A 56 6.69 -1.21 -7.13
CA TRP A 56 5.37 -1.27 -7.78
C TRP A 56 5.31 -0.41 -9.05
N ARG A 57 5.94 0.77 -9.04
CA ARG A 57 6.00 1.68 -10.18
C ARG A 57 6.64 1.03 -11.42
N ASP A 58 7.72 0.28 -11.25
CA ASP A 58 8.34 -0.46 -12.36
C ASP A 58 7.36 -1.47 -12.97
N ASP A 59 6.57 -2.17 -12.14
CA ASP A 59 5.54 -3.10 -12.62
C ASP A 59 4.42 -2.38 -13.37
N LEU A 60 3.92 -1.26 -12.83
CA LEU A 60 2.90 -0.43 -13.50
C LEU A 60 3.37 0.05 -14.88
N ILE A 61 4.64 0.48 -15.00
CA ILE A 61 5.23 0.91 -16.28
C ILE A 61 5.32 -0.27 -17.24
N ALA A 62 5.75 -1.44 -16.76
CA ALA A 62 5.86 -2.65 -17.57
C ALA A 62 4.50 -3.12 -18.10
N ASP A 63 3.45 -2.99 -17.30
CA ASP A 63 2.07 -3.36 -17.61
C ASP A 63 1.33 -2.26 -18.42
N GLY A 64 1.94 -1.07 -18.58
CA GLY A 64 1.36 0.06 -19.29
C GLY A 64 0.25 0.78 -18.53
N ARG A 65 0.24 0.68 -17.20
CA ARG A 65 -0.74 1.30 -16.29
C ARG A 65 -0.32 2.71 -15.87
N SER A 66 -1.30 3.47 -15.37
CA SER A 66 -1.13 4.87 -14.99
C SER A 66 -0.42 5.00 -13.64
N VAL A 67 0.87 5.36 -13.68
CA VAL A 67 1.68 5.59 -12.47
C VAL A 67 1.11 6.73 -11.63
N ASP A 68 0.72 7.85 -12.24
CA ASP A 68 0.16 8.99 -11.50
C ASP A 68 -1.15 8.64 -10.76
N GLU A 69 -1.99 7.78 -11.35
CA GLU A 69 -3.24 7.35 -10.72
C GLU A 69 -2.97 6.42 -9.55
N ALA A 70 -2.03 5.49 -9.70
CA ALA A 70 -1.59 4.60 -8.64
C ALA A 70 -0.90 5.35 -7.50
N GLU A 71 -0.09 6.38 -7.81
CA GLU A 71 0.56 7.23 -6.79
C GLU A 71 -0.49 7.99 -5.97
N TYR A 72 -1.46 8.60 -6.65
CA TYR A 72 -2.56 9.28 -6.00
C TYR A 72 -3.38 8.33 -5.13
N TRP A 73 -3.71 7.15 -5.65
CA TRP A 73 -4.43 6.15 -4.86
C TRP A 73 -3.62 5.71 -3.64
N LEU A 74 -2.32 5.47 -3.79
CA LEU A 74 -1.46 5.06 -2.69
C LEU A 74 -1.44 6.12 -1.58
N ASP A 75 -1.15 7.38 -1.94
CA ASP A 75 -0.92 8.45 -0.96
C ASP A 75 -2.21 9.02 -0.38
N VAL A 76 -3.30 9.06 -1.17
CA VAL A 76 -4.56 9.74 -0.79
C VAL A 76 -5.65 8.77 -0.37
N VAL A 77 -5.72 7.57 -0.95
CA VAL A 77 -6.83 6.62 -0.74
C VAL A 77 -6.40 5.47 0.17
N PHE A 78 -5.20 4.93 -0.03
CA PHE A 78 -4.74 3.72 0.63
C PHE A 78 -4.04 4.01 1.96
N VAL A 79 -2.97 4.80 1.92
CA VAL A 79 -2.18 5.16 3.09
C VAL A 79 -3.07 5.93 4.06
N GLN A 80 -3.12 5.48 5.31
CA GLN A 80 -3.73 6.25 6.38
C GLN A 80 -2.67 7.18 6.96
N PRO A 81 -3.02 8.40 7.37
CA PRO A 81 -2.10 9.22 8.14
C PRO A 81 -1.64 8.40 9.35
N CYS A 82 -0.31 8.31 9.57
CA CYS A 82 0.19 7.72 10.80
C CYS A 82 -0.52 8.41 11.96
N SER A 83 -1.16 7.64 12.84
CA SER A 83 -1.83 8.21 13.99
C SER A 83 -0.75 8.73 14.96
N GLU A 84 -0.22 9.92 14.69
CA GLU A 84 0.37 10.75 15.72
C GLU A 84 -0.77 11.12 16.68
N ASP A 85 -0.75 10.54 17.88
CA ASP A 85 -1.65 10.86 19.00
C ASP A 85 -2.99 10.10 19.02
N HIS A 86 -2.95 8.86 19.55
CA HIS A 86 -3.90 8.58 20.62
C HIS A 86 -3.24 9.05 21.92
N PRO A 87 -3.60 10.22 22.48
CA PRO A 87 -3.38 10.38 23.89
C PRO A 87 -4.28 9.34 24.55
N THR A 88 -3.69 8.34 25.20
CA THR A 88 -4.38 7.53 26.19
C THR A 88 -5.07 8.50 27.15
N GLU A 89 -6.38 8.67 27.02
CA GLU A 89 -7.18 9.43 27.97
C GLU A 89 -7.13 8.66 29.30
N ASP A 90 -6.46 9.25 30.30
CA ASP A 90 -6.31 8.79 31.68
C ASP A 90 -7.62 8.89 32.47
#